data_AF-A0A7K2WLE0-F1
#
_entry.id   AF-A0A7K2WLE0-F1
#
_cell.length_a   1.000
_cell.length_b   1.000
_cell.length_c   1.000
_cell.angle_alpha   90.00
_cell.angle_beta   90.00
_cell.angle_gamma   90.00
#
_symmetry.space_group_name_H-M   'P 1'
#
loop_
_entity.id
_entity.type
_entity.pdbx_description
1 polymer ?
#
loop_
_entity_poly.entity_id
_entity_poly.type
_entity_poly.pdbx_seq_one_letter_code
_entity_poly.pdbx_strand_id
1 'polypeptide(L)'
;VVVDAGLAREPRTDHARGLSALTTVRVSQAGARQRAGRAGREAPGAVYRCWTEAEDVRLARFPSPEIKVADLAAFALQAACWGDPDASGLALLDAPPAGALAA
;
A
#
# COMPACT_ATOMS: atom_id res chain seq x y z
N VAL A 1 8.08 -6.54 -22.98
CA VAL A 1 8.16 -7.71 -22.08
C VAL A 1 8.28 -7.23 -20.64
N VAL A 2 7.64 -7.89 -19.68
CA VAL A 2 7.76 -7.66 -18.23
C VAL A 2 8.03 -8.98 -17.53
N VAL A 3 8.93 -8.98 -16.54
CA VAL A 3 9.11 -10.09 -15.59
C VAL A 3 8.73 -9.55 -14.22
N ASP A 4 7.70 -10.14 -13.60
CA ASP A 4 7.18 -9.71 -12.32
C ASP A 4 7.50 -10.75 -11.24
N ALA A 5 8.28 -10.33 -10.24
CA ALA A 5 8.61 -11.14 -9.08
C ALA A 5 7.39 -11.38 -8.15
N GLY A 6 6.31 -10.61 -8.31
CA GLY A 6 5.12 -10.70 -7.47
C GLY A 6 5.30 -10.10 -6.08
N LEU A 7 6.35 -9.28 -5.89
CA LEU A 7 6.71 -8.67 -4.62
C LEU A 7 6.64 -7.13 -4.68
N ALA A 8 6.41 -6.52 -3.53
CA ALA A 8 6.46 -5.08 -3.31
C ALA A 8 7.18 -4.78 -1.99
N ARG A 9 7.83 -3.62 -1.92
CA ARG A 9 8.44 -3.09 -0.70
C ARG A 9 7.53 -1.99 -0.18
N GLU A 10 6.98 -2.18 1.02
CA GLU A 10 6.05 -1.25 1.66
C GLU A 10 6.61 -0.79 3.00
N PRO A 11 6.47 0.51 3.35
CA PRO A 11 6.68 0.96 4.72
C PRO A 11 5.56 0.40 5.59
N ARG A 12 5.93 -0.22 6.71
CA ARG A 12 4.99 -0.70 7.73
C ARG A 12 5.45 -0.26 9.11
N THR A 13 4.55 0.42 9.81
CA THR A 13 4.75 0.93 11.16
C THR A 13 4.13 -0.02 12.17
N ASP A 14 4.93 -0.45 13.13
CA ASP A 14 4.44 -1.09 14.34
C ASP A 14 4.07 0.02 15.34
N HIS A 15 2.79 0.38 15.37
CA HIS A 15 2.29 1.45 16.26
C HIS A 15 2.46 1.12 17.74
N ALA A 16 2.53 -0.16 18.13
CA ALA A 16 2.78 -0.54 19.52
C ALA A 16 4.24 -0.28 19.94
N ARG A 17 5.17 -0.26 18.98
CA ARG A 17 6.60 -0.04 19.22
C ARG A 17 7.12 1.30 18.73
N GLY A 18 6.33 2.06 17.97
CA GLY A 18 6.75 3.33 17.37
C GLY A 18 7.86 3.18 16.33
N LEU A 19 7.99 2.00 15.70
CA LEU A 19 9.07 1.70 14.76
C LEU A 19 8.51 1.44 13.36
N SER A 20 9.13 2.06 12.35
CA SER A 20 8.83 1.78 10.94
C SER A 20 9.91 0.91 10.31
N ALA A 21 9.48 0.01 9.44
CA ALA A 21 10.37 -0.85 8.66
C ALA A 21 9.86 -1.01 7.24
N LEU A 22 10.78 -1.24 6.30
CA LEU A 22 10.41 -1.63 4.95
C LEU A 22 10.21 -3.14 4.91
N THR A 23 8.98 -3.57 4.66
CA THR A 23 8.60 -4.98 4.58
C THR A 23 8.43 -5.39 3.13
N THR A 24 9.01 -6.54 2.77
CA THR A 24 8.74 -7.17 1.47
C THR A 24 7.46 -8.00 1.58
N VAL A 25 6.48 -7.68 0.76
CA VAL A 25 5.16 -8.32 0.76
C VAL A 25 4.80 -8.79 -0.64
N ARG A 26 3.75 -9.61 -0.75
CA ARG A 26 3.15 -9.93 -2.04
C ARG A 26 2.50 -8.68 -2.64
N VAL A 27 2.69 -8.47 -3.95
CA VAL A 27 2.00 -7.40 -4.67
C VAL A 27 0.48 -7.67 -4.68
N SER A 28 -0.33 -6.61 -4.74
CA SER A 28 -1.77 -6.76 -4.99
C SER A 28 -2.09 -7.15 -6.43
N GLN A 29 -3.28 -7.68 -6.67
CA GLN A 29 -3.79 -7.95 -8.03
C GLN A 29 -3.80 -6.68 -8.88
N ALA A 30 -4.26 -5.55 -8.32
CA ALA A 30 -4.23 -4.26 -8.99
C ALA A 30 -2.80 -3.84 -9.37
N GLY A 31 -1.83 -4.01 -8.45
CA GLY A 31 -0.43 -3.72 -8.72
C GLY A 31 0.17 -4.61 -9.80
N ALA A 32 -0.06 -5.93 -9.73
CA ALA A 32 0.38 -6.88 -10.75
C ALA A 32 -0.24 -6.57 -12.12
N ARG A 33 -1.53 -6.22 -12.17
CA ARG A 33 -2.22 -5.83 -13.41
C ARG A 33 -1.65 -4.54 -14.00
N GLN A 34 -1.35 -3.54 -13.16
CA GLN A 34 -0.71 -2.31 -13.60
C GLN A 34 0.69 -2.60 -14.18
N ARG A 35 1.49 -3.45 -13.53
CA ARG A 35 2.81 -3.88 -14.02
C ARG A 35 2.69 -4.63 -15.35
N ALA A 36 1.74 -5.56 -15.46
CA ALA A 36 1.47 -6.30 -16.69
C ALA A 36 1.16 -5.36 -17.88
N GLY A 37 0.37 -4.31 -17.65
CA GLY A 37 0.07 -3.29 -18.67
C GLY A 37 1.29 -2.56 -19.23
N ARG A 38 2.42 -2.54 -18.50
CA ARG A 38 3.68 -1.94 -18.99
C ARG A 38 4.30 -2.74 -20.14
N ALA A 39 3.96 -4.01 -20.31
CA ALA A 39 4.51 -4.84 -21.38
C ALA A 39 3.96 -4.50 -22.77
N GLY A 40 2.75 -3.92 -22.85
CA GLY A 40 1.98 -3.77 -24.09
C GLY A 40 1.68 -2.32 -24.48
N ARG A 41 2.65 -1.40 -24.34
CA ARG A 41 2.43 0.03 -24.58
C ARG A 41 2.23 0.39 -26.05
N GLU A 42 3.07 -0.15 -26.93
CA GLU A 42 3.11 0.21 -28.35
C GLU A 42 2.79 -0.98 -29.28
N ALA A 43 2.88 -2.20 -28.74
CA ALA A 43 2.65 -3.44 -29.46
C ALA A 43 2.24 -4.54 -28.47
N PRO A 44 1.71 -5.69 -28.95
CA PRO A 44 1.46 -6.85 -28.09
C PRO A 44 2.71 -7.22 -27.27
N GLY A 45 2.53 -7.39 -25.96
CA GLY A 45 3.61 -7.67 -25.01
C GLY A 45 3.39 -8.96 -24.24
N ALA A 46 4.47 -9.54 -23.72
CA ALA A 46 4.44 -10.70 -22.83
C ALA A 46 4.79 -10.33 -21.38
N VAL A 47 4.15 -11.02 -20.43
CA VAL A 47 4.37 -10.86 -18.98
C VAL A 47 4.66 -12.24 -18.39
N TYR A 48 5.82 -12.36 -17.75
CA TYR A 48 6.21 -13.57 -17.02
C TYR A 48 6.01 -13.32 -15.53
N ARG A 49 5.13 -14.11 -14.92
CA ARG A 49 4.81 -14.03 -13.48
C ARG A 49 5.60 -15.10 -12.74
N CYS A 50 6.41 -14.69 -11.77
CA CYS A 50 7.21 -15.61 -10.94
C CYS A 50 6.39 -16.18 -9.76
N TRP A 51 5.12 -16.50 -9.99
CA TRP A 51 4.21 -17.14 -9.05
C TRP A 51 3.15 -17.94 -9.80
N THR A 52 2.48 -18.85 -9.11
CA THR A 52 1.46 -19.74 -9.66
C THR A 52 0.12 -19.04 -9.84
N GLU A 53 -0.71 -19.53 -10.77
CA GLU A 53 -2.08 -19.04 -10.94
C GLU A 53 -2.92 -19.17 -9.65
N ALA A 54 -2.71 -20.25 -8.88
CA ALA A 54 -3.34 -20.44 -7.58
C ALA A 54 -2.92 -19.39 -6.53
N GLU A 55 -1.71 -18.84 -6.62
CA GLU A 55 -1.29 -17.72 -5.78
C GLU A 55 -1.91 -16.40 -6.25
N ASP A 56 -2.16 -16.22 -7.55
CA ASP A 56 -2.74 -15.00 -8.12
C ASP A 56 -4.13 -14.70 -7.54
N VAL A 57 -4.97 -15.74 -7.44
CA VAL A 57 -6.33 -15.64 -6.87
C VAL A 57 -6.30 -15.29 -5.37
N ARG A 58 -5.20 -15.63 -4.68
CA ARG A 58 -5.02 -15.36 -3.24
C ARG A 58 -4.39 -13.99 -2.95
N LEU A 59 -3.91 -13.27 -3.97
CA LEU A 59 -3.38 -11.92 -3.78
C LEU A 59 -4.49 -10.96 -3.31
N ALA A 60 -4.12 -10.02 -2.45
CA ALA A 60 -5.03 -8.93 -2.09
C ALA A 60 -5.46 -8.17 -3.34
N ARG A 61 -6.75 -7.85 -3.46
CA ARG A 61 -7.29 -7.18 -4.66
C ARG A 61 -6.63 -5.83 -4.91
N PHE A 62 -6.43 -5.05 -3.84
CA PHE A 62 -5.83 -3.72 -3.85
C PHE A 62 -4.66 -3.65 -2.85
N PRO A 63 -3.69 -2.74 -3.06
CA PRO A 63 -2.64 -2.52 -2.05
C PRO A 63 -3.27 -2.01 -0.75
N SER A 64 -2.61 -2.26 0.38
CA SER A 64 -3.02 -1.64 1.64
C SER A 64 -2.99 -0.12 1.50
N PRO A 65 -4.05 0.59 1.93
CA PRO A 65 -4.02 2.06 1.97
C PRO A 65 -2.85 2.52 2.83
N GLU A 66 -2.09 3.52 2.36
CA GLU A 66 -0.90 4.00 3.07
C GLU A 66 -1.23 4.48 4.49
N ILE A 67 -2.38 5.13 4.66
CA ILE A 67 -2.87 5.58 5.97
C ILE A 67 -3.04 4.44 6.99
N LYS A 68 -3.18 3.20 6.53
CA LYS A 68 -3.34 2.02 7.41
C LYS A 68 -2.03 1.39 7.85
N VAL A 69 -0.91 1.71 7.19
CA VAL A 69 0.36 0.99 7.37
C VAL A 69 1.56 1.90 7.60
N ALA A 70 1.51 3.16 7.16
CA ALA A 70 2.61 4.10 7.30
C ALA A 70 2.66 4.73 8.69
N ASP A 71 3.77 5.41 8.97
CA ASP A 71 3.88 6.32 10.10
C ASP A 71 3.00 7.55 9.84
N LEU A 72 2.10 7.84 10.79
CA LEU A 72 1.16 8.95 10.68
C LEU A 72 1.62 10.21 11.41
N ALA A 73 2.83 10.26 11.99
CA ALA A 73 3.29 11.42 12.76
C ALA A 73 3.21 12.74 11.95
N ALA A 74 3.69 12.73 10.70
CA ALA A 74 3.62 13.90 9.83
C ALA A 74 2.18 14.28 9.46
N PHE A 75 1.33 13.29 9.20
CA PHE A 75 -0.09 13.49 8.90
C PHE A 75 -0.84 14.05 10.12
N ALA A 76 -0.60 13.51 11.32
CA ALA A 76 -1.17 13.95 12.57
C ALA A 76 -0.81 15.42 12.87
N LEU A 77 0.46 15.80 12.67
CA LEU A 77 0.89 17.19 12.82
C LEU A 77 0.15 18.11 11.83
N GLN A 78 0.02 17.71 10.56
CA GLN A 78 -0.71 18.49 9.56
C GLN A 78 -2.19 18.64 9.92
N ALA A 79 -2.84 17.56 10.37
CA ALA A 79 -4.24 17.56 10.78
C ALA A 79 -4.46 18.47 12.01
N ALA A 80 -3.56 18.41 13.00
CA ALA A 80 -3.59 19.30 14.15
C ALA A 80 -3.38 20.78 13.76
N CYS A 81 -2.43 21.08 12.87
CA CYS A 81 -2.23 22.43 12.33
C CYS A 81 -3.43 22.95 11.54
N TRP A 82 -4.18 22.05 10.90
CA TRP A 82 -5.42 22.38 10.20
C TRP A 82 -6.61 22.66 11.13
N GLY A 83 -6.52 22.23 12.40
CA GLY A 83 -7.57 22.39 13.41
C GLY A 83 -8.45 21.16 13.61
N ASP A 84 -8.06 20.00 13.08
CA ASP A 84 -8.75 18.71 13.29
C ASP A 84 -7.73 17.64 13.73
N PRO A 85 -7.28 17.67 15.00
CA PRO A 85 -6.18 16.82 15.49
C PRO A 85 -6.49 15.32 15.39
N ASP A 86 -7.77 14.94 15.45
CA ASP A 86 -8.20 13.55 15.32
C ASP A 86 -8.53 13.14 13.88
N ALA A 87 -8.36 14.07 12.91
CA ALA A 87 -8.73 13.90 11.51
C ALA A 87 -10.19 13.42 11.30
N SER A 88 -11.08 13.74 12.24
CA SER A 88 -12.44 13.22 12.33
C SER A 88 -13.44 13.95 11.42
N GLY A 89 -13.14 15.21 11.08
CA GLY A 89 -13.88 16.03 10.13
C GLY A 89 -13.38 15.90 8.68
N LEU A 90 -12.27 15.19 8.46
CA LEU A 90 -11.73 14.94 7.11
C LEU A 90 -12.48 13.81 6.39
N ALA A 91 -12.87 14.05 5.14
CA ALA A 91 -13.50 13.06 4.28
C ALA A 91 -12.47 12.09 3.65
N LEU A 92 -11.75 11.34 4.49
CA LEU A 92 -10.73 10.38 4.06
C LEU A 92 -11.37 9.14 3.41
N LEU A 93 -10.70 8.58 2.39
CA LEU A 93 -11.13 7.32 1.75
C LEU A 93 -11.14 6.15 2.74
N ASP A 94 -10.13 6.12 3.61
CA ASP A 94 -9.96 5.13 4.66
C ASP A 94 -9.60 5.88 5.95
N ALA A 95 -10.23 5.51 7.07
CA ALA A 95 -9.90 6.09 8.37
C ALA A 95 -8.50 5.62 8.84
N PRO A 96 -7.77 6.42 9.65
CA PRO A 96 -6.55 5.95 10.30
C PRO A 96 -6.82 4.74 11.23
N PRO A 97 -5.82 3.88 11.50
CA PRO A 97 -5.93 2.82 12.50
C PRO A 97 -6.24 3.38 13.90
N ALA A 98 -6.95 2.62 14.71
CA ALA A 98 -7.24 3.01 16.08
C ALA A 98 -5.94 3.27 16.86
N GLY A 99 -5.87 4.41 17.53
CA GLY A 99 -4.69 4.83 18.31
C GLY A 99 -3.51 5.35 17.49
N ALA A 100 -3.54 5.30 16.15
CA ALA A 100 -2.42 5.77 15.33
C ALA A 100 -2.26 7.30 15.32
N LEU A 101 -3.30 8.03 15.71
CA LEU A 101 -3.29 9.49 15.92
C LEU A 101 -3.21 9.88 17.40
N ALA A 102 -3.26 8.92 18.33
CA ALA A 102 -3.16 9.22 19.76
C ALA A 102 -1.70 9.52 20.12
N ALA A 103 -1.48 10.59 20.91
CA ALA A 103 -0.17 10.99 21.44
C ALA A 103 0.27 10.14 22.64
#